data_AF-A0A2H3B2S4-F1
#
_entry.id   AF-A0A2H3B2S4-F1
#
_cell.length_a   1.000
_cell.length_b   1.000
_cell.length_c   1.000
_cell.angle_alpha   90.00
_cell.angle_beta   90.00
_cell.angle_gamma   90.00
#
_symmetry.space_group_name_H-M   'P 1'
#
loop_
_entity.id
_entity.type
_entity.pdbx_description
1 polymer ?
#
loop_
_entity_poly.entity_id
_entity_poly.type
_entity_poly.pdbx_seq_one_letter_code
_entity_poly.pdbx_strand_id
1 'polypeptide(L)'
;MLPLSLITDLRDGIQIHTDAHAESIRQTLDGLQLKLCEYDAEINVLEDTMANLKKGRADLAHSISVYKSYLAPIRRLPVELLGEIFSEVCAFPFGNAVCETLRSPAQTPLLIASVCSHWRSICLSFPQLWSVMFVDADDINLSVSTKILLSLYQQRSSSKLTTIGISAQFLQNSGIPLAKLTKIICPLTCL
;
A
#
# COMPACT_ATOMS: atom_id res chain seq x y z
N MET A 1 -3.45 -24.56 -42.67
CA MET A 1 -2.59 -24.11 -43.77
C MET A 1 -3.35 -24.29 -45.07
N LEU A 2 -3.40 -23.27 -45.93
CA LEU A 2 -4.02 -23.38 -47.26
C LEU A 2 -3.24 -24.41 -48.11
N PRO A 3 -3.92 -25.20 -48.97
CA PRO A 3 -3.25 -26.11 -49.89
C PRO A 3 -2.30 -25.32 -50.82
N LEU A 4 -1.10 -25.86 -51.07
CA LEU A 4 -0.08 -25.19 -51.90
C LEU A 4 -0.59 -24.87 -53.31
N SER A 5 -1.45 -25.73 -53.86
CA SER A 5 -2.09 -25.55 -55.17
C SER A 5 -2.98 -24.31 -55.23
N LEU A 6 -3.73 -24.02 -54.15
CA LEU A 6 -4.61 -22.86 -54.09
C LEU A 6 -3.80 -21.54 -54.08
N ILE A 7 -2.59 -21.57 -53.52
CA ILE A 7 -1.69 -20.41 -53.47
C ILE A 7 -1.08 -20.13 -54.85
N THR A 8 -0.72 -21.18 -55.60
CA THR A 8 -0.21 -21.05 -56.96
C THR A 8 -1.31 -20.60 -57.93
N ASP A 9 -2.52 -21.15 -57.83
CA ASP A 9 -3.64 -20.81 -58.71
C ASP A 9 -4.07 -19.34 -58.56
N LEU A 10 -4.05 -18.81 -57.32
CA LEU A 10 -4.31 -17.40 -57.03
C LEU A 10 -3.23 -16.46 -57.58
N ARG A 11 -1.96 -16.89 -57.59
CA ARG A 11 -0.84 -16.10 -58.10
C ARG A 11 -0.83 -16.05 -59.64
N ASP A 12 -1.19 -17.16 -60.28
CA ASP A 12 -1.17 -17.30 -61.73
C ASP A 12 -2.47 -16.78 -62.40
N GLY A 13 -3.45 -16.33 -61.60
CA GLY A 13 -4.70 -15.75 -62.09
C GLY A 13 -5.60 -16.77 -62.77
N ILE A 14 -5.47 -18.05 -62.42
CA ILE A 14 -6.24 -19.14 -63.03
C ILE A 14 -7.72 -18.97 -62.66
N GLN A 15 -8.57 -18.80 -63.68
CA GLN A 15 -10.01 -18.69 -63.46
C GLN A 15 -10.61 -20.06 -63.11
N ILE A 16 -11.57 -20.07 -62.18
CA ILE A 16 -12.30 -21.29 -61.82
C ILE A 16 -13.27 -21.61 -62.98
N HIS A 17 -12.83 -22.45 -63.91
CA HIS A 17 -13.56 -22.70 -65.15
C HIS A 17 -14.68 -23.75 -65.02
N THR A 18 -14.74 -24.50 -63.91
CA THR A 18 -15.69 -25.62 -63.74
C THR A 18 -16.53 -25.44 -62.48
N ASP A 19 -17.85 -25.50 -62.62
CA ASP A 19 -18.82 -25.31 -61.51
C ASP A 19 -18.62 -26.35 -60.38
N ALA A 20 -18.23 -27.58 -60.74
CA ALA A 20 -17.88 -28.65 -59.78
C ALA A 20 -16.64 -28.32 -58.92
N HIS A 21 -15.66 -27.59 -59.47
CA HIS A 21 -14.46 -27.18 -58.73
C HIS A 21 -14.78 -26.02 -57.78
N ALA A 22 -15.60 -25.07 -58.22
CA ALA A 22 -16.12 -24.00 -57.37
C ALA A 22 -16.91 -24.57 -56.18
N GLU A 23 -17.75 -25.58 -56.42
CA GLU A 23 -18.53 -26.24 -55.37
C GLU A 23 -17.67 -26.98 -54.35
N SER A 24 -16.63 -27.69 -54.80
CA SER A 24 -15.68 -28.35 -53.91
C SER A 24 -14.94 -27.37 -52.99
N ILE A 25 -14.59 -26.17 -53.50
CA ILE A 25 -13.97 -25.12 -52.71
C ILE A 25 -14.97 -24.53 -51.70
N ARG A 26 -16.22 -24.28 -52.11
CA ARG A 26 -17.30 -23.81 -51.22
C ARG A 26 -17.50 -24.77 -50.05
N GLN A 27 -17.65 -26.07 -50.31
CA GLN A 27 -17.79 -27.09 -49.25
C GLN A 27 -16.60 -27.14 -48.30
N THR A 28 -15.38 -26.97 -48.83
CA THR A 28 -14.16 -26.92 -48.00
C THR A 28 -14.17 -25.67 -47.12
N LEU A 29 -14.56 -24.52 -47.67
CA LEU A 29 -14.68 -23.27 -46.92
C LEU A 29 -15.72 -23.38 -45.80
N ASP A 30 -16.89 -23.94 -46.09
CA ASP A 30 -17.95 -24.16 -45.11
C ASP A 30 -17.46 -25.06 -43.96
N GLY A 31 -16.76 -26.15 -44.28
CA GLY A 31 -16.16 -27.03 -43.27
C GLY A 31 -15.09 -26.36 -42.41
N LEU A 32 -14.28 -25.45 -42.99
CA LEU A 32 -13.31 -24.66 -42.23
C LEU A 32 -13.98 -23.61 -41.35
N GLN A 33 -15.04 -22.96 -41.85
CA GLN A 33 -15.84 -22.00 -41.07
C GLN A 33 -16.49 -22.67 -39.87
N LEU A 34 -17.04 -23.88 -40.04
CA LEU A 34 -17.59 -24.67 -38.94
C LEU A 34 -16.54 -24.97 -37.87
N LYS A 35 -15.35 -25.44 -38.27
CA LYS A 35 -14.25 -25.69 -37.32
C LYS A 35 -13.77 -24.43 -36.61
N LEU A 36 -13.75 -23.29 -37.29
CA LEU A 36 -13.40 -22.03 -36.67
C LEU A 36 -14.42 -21.65 -35.59
N CYS A 37 -15.71 -21.78 -35.88
CA CYS A 37 -16.78 -21.56 -34.90
C CYS A 37 -16.69 -22.52 -33.71
N GLU A 38 -16.33 -23.79 -33.94
CA GLU A 38 -16.11 -24.76 -32.86
C GLU A 38 -14.95 -24.33 -31.94
N TYR A 39 -13.81 -23.93 -32.51
CA TYR A 39 -12.68 -23.44 -31.71
C TYR A 39 -12.99 -22.14 -30.99
N ASP A 40 -13.69 -21.20 -31.63
CA ASP A 40 -14.10 -19.95 -30.97
C ASP A 40 -15.05 -20.23 -29.80
N ALA A 41 -15.97 -21.18 -29.94
CA ALA A 41 -16.85 -21.62 -28.86
C ALA A 41 -16.05 -22.24 -27.69
N GLU A 42 -15.07 -23.10 -27.99
CA GLU A 42 -14.21 -23.71 -26.96
C GLU A 42 -13.33 -22.67 -26.26
N ILE A 43 -12.76 -21.71 -27.01
CA ILE A 43 -11.99 -20.59 -26.45
C ILE A 43 -12.86 -19.80 -25.47
N ASN A 44 -14.09 -19.44 -25.86
CA ASN A 44 -14.99 -18.69 -24.98
C ASN A 44 -15.28 -19.46 -23.67
N VAL A 45 -15.54 -20.76 -23.75
CA VAL A 45 -15.77 -21.60 -22.56
C VAL A 45 -14.53 -21.67 -21.65
N LEU A 46 -13.33 -21.80 -22.23
CA LEU A 46 -12.08 -21.84 -21.48
C LEU A 46 -11.75 -20.48 -20.85
N GLU A 47 -12.02 -19.37 -21.55
CA GLU A 47 -11.85 -18.02 -21.04
C GLU A 47 -12.78 -17.75 -19.85
N ASP A 48 -14.05 -18.15 -19.94
CA ASP A 48 -15.01 -18.08 -18.83
C ASP A 48 -14.55 -18.92 -17.64
N THR A 49 -14.07 -20.13 -17.89
CA THR A 49 -13.51 -21.01 -16.85
C THR A 49 -12.29 -20.37 -16.18
N MET A 50 -11.40 -19.77 -16.97
CA MET A 50 -10.23 -19.06 -16.45
C MET A 50 -10.64 -17.85 -15.61
N ALA A 51 -11.64 -17.09 -16.04
CA ALA A 51 -12.16 -15.94 -15.30
C ALA A 51 -12.72 -16.38 -13.92
N ASN A 52 -13.51 -17.46 -13.90
CA ASN A 52 -14.06 -18.02 -12.67
C ASN A 52 -12.97 -18.51 -11.70
N LEU A 53 -11.96 -19.22 -12.21
CA LEU A 53 -10.84 -19.69 -11.38
C LEU A 53 -10.00 -18.51 -10.85
N LYS A 54 -9.75 -17.47 -11.65
CA LYS A 54 -9.06 -16.26 -11.19
C LYS A 54 -9.82 -15.56 -10.08
N LYS A 55 -11.15 -15.45 -10.21
CA LYS A 55 -12.01 -14.89 -9.16
C LYS A 55 -11.91 -15.72 -7.88
N GLY A 56 -12.11 -17.04 -7.95
CA GLY A 56 -12.01 -17.92 -6.80
C GLY A 56 -10.63 -17.87 -6.13
N ARG A 57 -9.55 -17.76 -6.92
CA ARG A 57 -8.20 -17.54 -6.38
C ARG A 57 -8.08 -16.23 -5.63
N ALA A 58 -8.62 -15.13 -6.16
CA ALA A 58 -8.57 -13.82 -5.51
C ALA A 58 -9.34 -13.84 -4.18
N ASP A 59 -10.53 -14.44 -4.16
CA ASP A 59 -11.37 -14.56 -2.96
C ASP A 59 -10.67 -15.39 -1.87
N LEU A 60 -10.03 -16.51 -2.25
CA LEU A 60 -9.29 -17.35 -1.32
C LEU A 60 -8.01 -16.65 -0.83
N ALA A 61 -7.28 -15.96 -1.70
CA ALA A 61 -6.10 -15.19 -1.32
C ALA A 61 -6.44 -14.08 -0.33
N HIS A 62 -7.57 -13.39 -0.54
CA HIS A 62 -8.10 -12.41 0.40
C HIS A 62 -8.42 -13.06 1.75
N SER A 63 -9.14 -14.18 1.76
CA SER A 63 -9.48 -14.93 2.97
C SER A 63 -8.23 -15.35 3.74
N ILE A 64 -7.22 -15.92 3.06
CA ILE A 64 -5.94 -16.29 3.66
C ILE A 64 -5.24 -15.07 4.29
N SER A 65 -5.25 -13.92 3.62
CA SER A 65 -4.67 -12.68 4.14
C SER A 65 -5.35 -12.22 5.44
N VAL A 66 -6.69 -12.32 5.50
CA VAL A 66 -7.47 -12.01 6.71
C VAL A 66 -7.10 -12.96 7.85
N TYR A 67 -7.05 -14.26 7.61
CA TYR A 67 -6.65 -15.24 8.64
C TYR A 67 -5.20 -15.05 9.11
N LYS A 68 -4.26 -14.80 8.18
CA LYS A 68 -2.86 -14.48 8.54
C LYS A 68 -2.77 -13.25 9.42
N SER A 69 -3.53 -12.21 9.07
CA SER A 69 -3.62 -11.02 9.89
C SER A 69 -4.20 -11.37 11.25
N TYR A 70 -5.28 -12.17 11.32
CA TYR A 70 -5.91 -12.60 12.59
C TYR A 70 -4.92 -13.32 13.52
N LEU A 71 -4.09 -14.18 12.94
CA LEU A 71 -3.05 -14.94 13.64
C LEU A 71 -1.74 -14.15 13.83
N ALA A 72 -1.68 -12.89 13.43
CA ALA A 72 -0.47 -12.09 13.54
C ALA A 72 -0.02 -12.02 15.00
N PRO A 73 1.28 -12.26 15.30
CA PRO A 73 1.80 -12.31 16.67
C PRO A 73 1.46 -11.08 17.51
N ILE A 74 1.39 -9.90 16.88
CA ILE A 74 1.06 -8.63 17.53
C ILE A 74 -0.30 -8.62 18.23
N ARG A 75 -1.25 -9.48 17.81
CA ARG A 75 -2.57 -9.61 18.44
C ARG A 75 -2.56 -10.47 19.72
N ARG A 76 -1.46 -11.18 19.97
CA ARG A 76 -1.26 -12.02 21.16
C ARG A 76 -0.34 -11.35 22.19
N LEU A 77 0.24 -10.20 21.86
CA LEU A 77 1.09 -9.48 22.79
C LEU A 77 0.23 -8.92 23.93
N PRO A 78 0.70 -9.04 25.19
CA PRO A 78 0.16 -8.28 26.30
C PRO A 78 0.16 -6.77 26.00
N VAL A 79 -0.79 -6.07 26.61
CA VAL A 79 -0.98 -4.63 26.39
C VAL A 79 0.24 -3.82 26.83
N GLU A 80 0.97 -4.31 27.82
CA GLU A 80 2.20 -3.71 28.34
C GLU A 80 3.29 -3.68 27.27
N LEU A 81 3.50 -4.80 26.57
CA LEU A 81 4.49 -4.90 25.49
C LEU A 81 4.10 -4.06 24.28
N LEU A 82 2.81 -4.01 23.95
CA LEU A 82 2.31 -3.11 22.90
C LEU A 82 2.54 -1.64 23.28
N GLY A 83 2.28 -1.28 24.53
CA GLY A 83 2.53 0.07 25.05
C GLY A 83 4.01 0.45 25.03
N GLU A 84 4.91 -0.48 25.32
CA GLU A 84 6.36 -0.29 25.23
C GLU A 84 6.80 -0.07 23.78
N ILE A 85 6.35 -0.92 22.84
CA ILE A 85 6.61 -0.75 21.41
C ILE A 85 6.10 0.62 20.93
N PHE A 86 4.88 1.01 21.30
CA PHE A 86 4.33 2.31 20.92
C PHE A 86 5.14 3.45 21.53
N SER A 87 5.64 3.30 22.75
CA SER A 87 6.47 4.32 23.41
C SER A 87 7.78 4.53 22.69
N GLU A 88 8.45 3.44 22.27
CA GLU A 88 9.68 3.51 21.48
C GLU A 88 9.45 4.22 20.13
N VAL A 89 8.34 3.89 19.44
CA VAL A 89 7.98 4.53 18.17
C VAL A 89 7.66 6.03 18.35
N CYS A 90 7.02 6.40 19.45
CA CYS A 90 6.73 7.81 19.77
C CYS A 90 7.98 8.58 20.24
N ALA A 91 8.96 7.91 20.84
CA ALA A 91 10.19 8.53 21.35
C ALA A 91 11.28 8.72 20.28
N PHE A 92 11.29 7.91 19.21
CA PHE A 92 12.28 7.94 18.13
C PHE A 92 11.73 8.45 16.78
N PRO A 93 11.54 9.77 16.61
CA PRO A 93 11.13 10.32 15.31
C PRO A 93 12.26 10.43 14.27
N PHE A 94 13.52 10.13 14.63
CA PHE A 94 14.69 10.40 13.78
C PHE A 94 15.56 9.17 13.51
N GLY A 95 14.97 7.98 13.42
CA GLY A 95 15.65 6.83 12.83
C GLY A 95 15.91 7.09 11.35
N ASN A 96 17.16 6.99 10.92
CA ASN A 96 17.73 7.42 9.63
C ASN A 96 17.07 6.82 8.37
N ALA A 97 16.00 6.03 8.51
CA ALA A 97 15.33 5.30 7.43
C ALA A 97 13.81 5.12 7.64
N VAL A 98 13.20 5.65 8.70
CA VAL A 98 11.76 5.41 8.96
C VAL A 98 10.91 6.51 8.35
N CYS A 99 10.62 6.30 7.07
CA CYS A 99 9.40 6.68 6.36
C CYS A 99 9.02 8.18 6.28
N GLU A 100 9.18 8.73 5.08
CA GLU A 100 8.41 9.86 4.54
C GLU A 100 6.88 9.72 4.70
N THR A 101 6.38 8.52 5.07
CA THR A 101 4.96 8.24 5.29
C THR A 101 4.44 8.62 6.68
N LEU A 102 5.31 8.75 7.70
CA LEU A 102 4.90 9.27 9.02
C LEU A 102 4.88 10.79 8.94
N ARG A 103 3.77 11.33 8.42
CA ARG A 103 3.50 12.77 8.36
C ARG A 103 3.65 13.36 9.75
N SER A 104 4.72 14.12 9.96
CA SER A 104 5.07 14.78 11.22
C SER A 104 5.20 13.84 12.44
N PRO A 105 6.38 13.78 13.07
CA PRO A 105 6.58 13.22 14.41
C PRO A 105 5.53 13.61 15.47
N ALA A 106 4.82 14.75 15.30
CA ALA A 106 3.72 15.19 16.15
C ALA A 106 2.44 14.33 16.07
N GLN A 107 2.31 13.48 15.05
CA GLN A 107 1.09 12.70 14.78
C GLN A 107 1.28 11.21 15.07
N THR A 108 2.47 10.78 15.50
CA THR A 108 2.80 9.36 15.68
C THR A 108 1.80 8.58 16.56
N PRO A 109 1.41 9.04 17.77
CA PRO A 109 0.37 8.37 18.57
C PRO A 109 -0.98 8.31 17.87
N LEU A 110 -1.33 9.33 17.07
CA LEU A 110 -2.56 9.35 16.28
C LEU A 110 -2.54 8.33 15.15
N LEU A 111 -1.39 8.18 14.48
CA LEU A 111 -1.18 7.18 13.44
C LEU A 111 -1.30 5.77 14.02
N ILE A 112 -0.67 5.50 15.16
CA ILE A 112 -0.82 4.22 15.87
C ILE A 112 -2.29 4.00 16.27
N ALA A 113 -2.94 5.01 16.86
CA ALA A 113 -4.35 4.95 17.24
C ALA A 113 -5.30 4.83 16.04
N SER A 114 -4.86 5.11 14.81
CA SER A 114 -5.69 4.99 13.60
C SER A 114 -5.80 3.55 13.10
N VAL A 115 -4.87 2.66 13.47
CA VAL A 115 -4.78 1.29 12.96
C VAL A 115 -6.04 0.47 13.28
N CYS A 116 -6.49 0.47 14.54
CA CYS A 116 -7.73 -0.19 14.94
C CYS A 116 -8.25 0.33 16.30
N SER A 117 -9.48 -0.07 16.67
CA SER A 117 -10.10 0.31 17.95
C SER A 117 -9.30 -0.21 19.17
N HIS A 118 -8.73 -1.42 19.09
CA HIS A 118 -7.92 -1.97 20.16
C HIS A 118 -6.65 -1.13 20.40
N TRP A 119 -5.88 -0.82 19.36
CA TRP A 119 -4.69 0.02 19.46
C TRP A 119 -5.03 1.42 19.95
N ARG A 120 -6.15 1.99 19.51
CA ARG A 120 -6.67 3.26 20.03
C ARG A 120 -6.91 3.19 21.54
N SER A 121 -7.57 2.14 22.03
CA SER A 121 -7.80 1.95 23.47
C SER A 121 -6.48 1.93 24.24
N ILE A 122 -5.48 1.20 23.72
CA ILE A 122 -4.13 1.15 24.32
C ILE A 122 -3.52 2.55 24.32
N CYS A 123 -3.53 3.25 23.19
CA CYS A 123 -2.98 4.61 23.12
C CYS A 123 -3.60 5.54 24.15
N LEU A 124 -4.91 5.45 24.37
CA LEU A 124 -5.63 6.27 25.34
C LEU A 124 -5.35 5.87 26.80
N SER A 125 -5.06 4.59 27.06
CA SER A 125 -4.74 4.07 28.40
C SER A 125 -3.28 4.33 28.83
N PHE A 126 -2.41 4.79 27.92
CA PHE A 126 -0.99 5.00 28.15
C PHE A 126 -0.63 6.49 27.98
N PRO A 127 -0.78 7.34 29.02
CA PRO A 127 -0.52 8.77 28.96
C PRO A 127 0.90 9.15 28.50
N GLN A 128 1.88 8.28 28.73
CA GLN A 128 3.27 8.47 28.30
C GLN A 128 3.45 8.57 26.79
N LEU A 129 2.53 8.00 25.99
CA LEU A 129 2.58 8.13 24.53
C LEU A 129 2.32 9.58 24.08
N TRP A 130 1.69 10.38 24.95
CA TRP A 130 1.31 11.76 24.71
C TRP A 130 2.22 12.74 25.46
N SER A 131 3.34 12.28 26.02
CA SER A 131 4.26 13.15 26.76
C SER A 131 5.37 13.74 25.88
N VAL A 132 5.49 13.36 24.60
CA VAL A 132 6.51 13.92 23.70
C VAL A 132 5.87 14.36 22.39
N MET A 133 5.91 15.66 22.10
CA MET A 133 5.43 16.24 20.84
C MET A 133 6.59 16.91 20.11
N PHE A 134 6.70 16.71 18.81
CA PHE A 134 7.73 17.34 17.98
C PHE A 134 7.09 18.40 17.08
N VAL A 135 7.59 19.62 17.15
CA VAL A 135 7.09 20.76 16.37
C VAL A 135 8.19 21.18 15.39
N ASP A 136 7.80 21.41 14.14
CA ASP A 136 8.68 22.04 13.16
C ASP A 136 8.62 23.56 13.33
N ALA A 137 9.75 24.17 13.64
CA ALA A 137 9.90 25.61 13.81
C ALA A 137 9.85 26.37 12.48
N ASP A 138 10.06 25.68 11.36
CA ASP A 138 9.95 26.29 10.04
C ASP A 138 8.47 26.45 9.59
N ASP A 139 7.52 25.86 10.34
CA ASP A 139 6.10 26.21 10.26
C ASP A 139 5.90 27.59 10.91
N ILE A 140 6.23 28.65 10.17
CA ILE A 140 6.23 30.07 10.56
C ILE A 140 4.91 30.51 11.22
N ASN A 141 3.80 29.79 10.96
CA ASN A 141 2.47 30.14 11.47
C ASN A 141 1.97 29.28 12.62
N LEU A 142 2.75 28.30 13.12
CA LEU A 142 2.31 27.28 14.08
C LEU A 142 0.85 26.90 13.80
N SER A 143 0.66 26.17 12.70
CA SER A 143 -0.65 25.95 12.09
C SER A 143 -1.74 25.61 13.12
N VAL A 144 -3.01 25.94 12.80
CA VAL A 144 -4.18 25.63 13.66
C VAL A 144 -4.17 24.15 14.09
N SER A 145 -3.74 23.25 13.20
CA SER A 145 -3.48 21.85 13.47
C SER A 145 -2.49 21.61 14.62
N THR A 146 -1.35 22.30 14.65
CA THR A 146 -0.35 22.14 15.71
C THR A 146 -0.88 22.59 17.07
N LYS A 147 -1.69 23.67 17.12
CA LYS A 147 -2.35 24.12 18.35
C LYS A 147 -3.36 23.09 18.87
N ILE A 148 -4.13 22.48 17.96
CA ILE A 148 -5.07 21.39 18.30
C ILE A 148 -4.32 20.15 18.80
N LEU A 149 -3.20 19.81 18.16
CA LEU A 149 -2.37 18.69 18.61
C LEU A 149 -1.77 18.96 19.99
N LEU A 150 -1.27 20.17 20.24
CA LEU A 150 -0.71 20.55 21.54
C LEU A 150 -1.77 20.43 22.66
N SER A 151 -2.97 20.96 22.44
CA SER A 151 -4.05 20.86 23.43
C SER A 151 -4.48 19.41 23.66
N LEU A 152 -4.53 18.60 22.59
CA LEU A 152 -4.81 17.18 22.69
C LEU A 152 -3.75 16.43 23.51
N TYR A 153 -2.47 16.67 23.24
CA TYR A 153 -1.36 16.05 23.98
C TYR A 153 -1.38 16.44 25.45
N GLN A 154 -1.62 17.72 25.74
CA GLN A 154 -1.74 18.23 27.11
C GLN A 154 -2.92 17.59 27.86
N GLN A 155 -4.05 17.38 27.19
CA GLN A 155 -5.21 16.71 27.78
C GLN A 155 -4.91 15.22 28.06
N ARG A 156 -4.19 14.55 27.16
CA ARG A 156 -3.98 13.10 27.20
C ARG A 156 -2.78 12.67 28.04
N SER A 157 -1.83 13.56 28.34
CA SER A 157 -0.68 13.26 29.20
C SER A 157 -1.02 13.17 30.70
N SER A 158 -2.25 13.54 31.11
CA SER A 158 -2.81 13.39 32.47
C SER A 158 -1.82 13.80 33.58
N SER A 159 -1.39 15.06 33.55
CA SER A 159 -0.49 15.70 34.53
C SER A 159 0.99 15.30 34.44
N LYS A 160 1.40 14.52 33.43
CA LYS A 160 2.83 14.33 33.10
C LYS A 160 3.34 15.48 32.24
N LEU A 161 4.60 15.87 32.45
CA LEU A 161 5.26 16.92 31.67
C LEU A 161 5.28 16.52 30.18
N THR A 162 4.69 17.35 29.33
CA THR A 162 4.78 17.18 27.88
C THR A 162 6.09 17.82 27.41
N THR A 163 7.07 17.00 27.06
CA THR A 163 8.29 17.42 26.39
C THR A 163 7.95 17.86 24.97
N ILE A 164 8.31 19.09 24.61
CA ILE A 164 8.17 19.60 23.25
C ILE A 164 9.56 19.60 22.60
N GLY A 165 9.77 18.71 21.64
CA GLY A 165 10.93 18.73 20.75
C GLY A 165 10.69 19.74 19.63
N ILE A 166 11.68 20.55 19.30
CA ILE A 166 11.57 21.53 18.22
C ILE A 166 12.64 21.19 17.17
N SER A 167 12.22 21.04 15.91
CA SER A 167 13.12 20.90 14.76
C SER A 167 13.17 22.21 14.00
N ALA A 168 14.32 22.58 13.43
CA ALA A 168 14.46 23.72 12.54
C ALA A 168 15.45 23.36 11.43
N GLN A 169 15.16 23.71 10.19
CA GLN A 169 16.10 23.61 9.08
C GLN A 169 17.01 24.82 9.10
N PHE A 170 18.27 24.59 9.45
CA PHE A 170 19.29 25.60 9.26
C PHE A 170 19.60 25.72 7.77
N LEU A 171 19.11 26.79 7.12
CA LEU A 171 19.52 27.15 5.77
C LEU A 171 21.04 27.40 5.78
N GLN A 172 21.76 26.52 5.09
CA GLN A 172 23.20 26.54 4.99
C GLN A 172 23.66 27.69 4.07
N ASN A 173 23.83 28.89 4.62
CA ASN A 173 24.74 29.85 4.01
C ASN A 173 26.15 29.55 4.53
N SER A 174 27.01 29.02 3.65
CA SER A 174 28.45 28.71 3.80
C SER A 174 28.83 27.31 4.36
N GLY A 175 29.04 26.37 3.43
CA GLY A 175 30.32 25.67 3.26
C GLY A 175 30.87 24.71 4.32
N ILE A 176 30.21 24.46 5.45
CA ILE A 176 30.70 23.51 6.47
C ILE A 176 29.63 22.42 6.71
N PRO A 177 29.98 21.12 6.66
CA PRO A 177 29.04 20.06 6.96
C PRO A 177 28.91 19.91 8.48
N LEU A 178 27.90 20.54 9.07
CA LEU A 178 27.45 20.20 10.41
C LEU A 178 26.60 18.93 10.29
N ALA A 179 27.16 17.81 10.76
CA ALA A 179 26.34 16.66 11.14
C ALA A 179 25.19 17.18 12.01
N LYS A 180 23.95 16.96 11.57
CA LYS A 180 22.69 17.31 12.24
C LYS A 180 22.90 17.42 13.75
N LEU A 181 22.89 18.65 14.27
CA LEU A 181 23.02 18.93 15.70
C LEU A 181 21.84 18.26 16.43
N THR A 182 22.07 17.02 16.81
CA THR A 182 21.18 16.14 17.53
C THR A 182 21.61 16.20 18.98
N LYS A 183 20.82 16.93 19.78
CA LYS A 183 20.57 16.77 21.22
C LYS A 183 20.22 18.13 21.81
N ILE A 184 18.95 18.31 22.15
CA ILE A 184 18.62 18.97 23.41
C ILE A 184 17.83 17.93 24.21
N ILE A 185 18.59 17.06 24.90
CA ILE A 185 18.08 16.37 26.08
C ILE A 185 18.08 17.45 27.16
N CYS A 186 16.92 17.83 27.67
CA CYS A 186 16.82 18.58 28.91
C CYS A 186 16.32 17.60 29.98
N PRO A 187 17.19 17.07 30.86
CA PRO A 187 16.76 16.45 32.09
C PRO A 187 16.72 17.58 33.13
N LEU A 188 15.55 18.11 33.44
CA LEU A 188 15.39 18.80 34.71
C LEU A 188 14.80 17.79 35.69
N THR A 189 15.74 17.06 36.28
CA THR A 189 15.59 16.33 37.52
C THR A 189 15.01 17.23 38.60
N CYS A 190 14.03 16.70 39.32
CA CYS A 190 13.65 17.16 40.65
C CYS A 190 14.89 17.47 41.52
N LEU A 191 14.90 18.67 42.10
CA LEU A 191 15.17 18.95 43.52
C LEU A 191 14.55 20.31 43.85
#